data_AF-A0A7H4MMV4-F1
#
_entry.id   AF-A0A7H4MMV4-F1
#
_cell.length_a   1.000
_cell.length_b   1.000
_cell.length_c   1.000
_cell.angle_alpha   90.00
_cell.angle_beta   90.00
_cell.angle_gamma   90.00
#
_symmetry.space_group_name_H-M   'P 1'
#
loop_
_entity.id
_entity.type
_entity.pdbx_description
1 polymer ?
#
loop_
_entity_poly.entity_id
_entity_poly.type
_entity_poly.pdbx_seq_one_letter_code
_entity_poly.pdbx_strand_id
1 'polypeptide(L)'
;MNAIPRRGWLCVALFCSSLSASLHAAEPYTLDEKDLAFSRQQIAAKDPLFVLAQAALLKKAALALTHPLRSVMDKTLVAASGNKHDYYSFPPYWWPNPDTKDGLPYIRKDGQTNPDANSDATDKNRLVKMSQDVSTLALAWYFSHDARYAQKAAAQLKAWFLDPQTRMNPNLQYAQAIPGINNGRGIGIIDSRALVEVVDAIALLQSSAVLSEKDVSALKQWFGEYYHWMTTSQNGFEEDNWHKNHGSYFDMQAVTFALFSGKTDEAKQRLYLTQLRRIAGQFDIEGRQMAELERTRPWHYSNFNLEAYNRLGRLGEKAGVDIWNFTLDDHSLRKGYQYIAGFINSDTPWPWKDIDNMDDQKALRNIATAAHAWPEDPLFRNKAQWLRAKYPDDITTLIAPLLPSSEVRENR
;
A
#
# COMPACT_ATOMS: atom_id res chain seq x y z
N MET A 1 5.73 0.38 -88.94
CA MET A 1 5.97 1.37 -87.87
C MET A 1 5.51 0.76 -86.56
N ASN A 2 6.30 0.96 -85.52
CA ASN A 2 6.34 0.25 -84.23
C ASN A 2 5.00 0.03 -83.51
N ALA A 3 4.82 -1.16 -82.92
CA ALA A 3 4.17 -1.31 -81.60
C ALA A 3 4.50 -2.67 -80.97
N ILE A 4 5.29 -2.63 -79.88
CA ILE A 4 5.58 -3.74 -78.96
C ILE A 4 4.48 -3.78 -77.89
N PRO A 5 3.88 -4.93 -77.54
CA PRO A 5 2.97 -4.98 -76.40
C PRO A 5 3.75 -5.14 -75.08
N ARG A 6 3.51 -4.21 -74.16
CA ARG A 6 4.06 -4.20 -72.79
C ARG A 6 3.44 -5.32 -71.95
N ARG A 7 4.30 -6.16 -71.36
CA ARG A 7 3.96 -7.06 -70.24
C ARG A 7 3.70 -6.22 -68.99
N GLY A 8 2.48 -6.28 -68.44
CA GLY A 8 2.17 -5.75 -67.12
C GLY A 8 2.70 -6.68 -66.03
N TRP A 9 3.53 -6.16 -65.14
CA TRP A 9 3.93 -6.83 -63.90
C TRP A 9 2.94 -6.44 -62.81
N LEU A 10 2.18 -7.41 -62.29
CA LEU A 10 1.43 -7.23 -61.05
C LEU A 10 2.41 -7.33 -59.87
N CYS A 11 2.74 -6.20 -59.25
CA CYS A 11 3.35 -6.19 -57.92
C CYS A 11 2.26 -6.41 -56.88
N VAL A 12 2.22 -7.60 -56.29
CA VAL A 12 1.43 -7.87 -55.08
C VAL A 12 2.19 -7.26 -53.89
N ALA A 13 1.72 -6.12 -53.40
CA ALA A 13 2.21 -5.55 -52.14
C ALA A 13 1.60 -6.33 -50.97
N LEU A 14 2.40 -7.20 -50.36
CA LEU A 14 2.10 -7.80 -49.07
C LEU A 14 2.20 -6.72 -47.99
N PHE A 15 1.05 -6.19 -47.56
CA PHE A 15 0.95 -5.41 -46.34
C PHE A 15 1.15 -6.35 -45.15
N CYS A 16 2.38 -6.45 -44.66
CA CYS A 16 2.65 -6.96 -43.33
C CYS A 16 2.15 -5.93 -42.31
N SER A 17 0.90 -6.05 -41.89
CA SER A 17 0.39 -5.38 -40.70
C SER A 17 1.07 -6.00 -39.48
N SER A 18 2.16 -5.40 -39.01
CA SER A 18 2.67 -5.65 -37.67
C SER A 18 1.59 -5.21 -36.69
N LEU A 19 0.89 -6.18 -36.08
CA LEU A 19 0.18 -5.96 -34.83
C LEU A 19 1.25 -5.57 -33.79
N SER A 20 1.54 -4.28 -33.67
CA SER A 20 2.12 -3.74 -32.46
C SER A 20 1.07 -3.99 -31.38
N ALA A 21 1.24 -5.05 -30.60
CA ALA A 21 0.53 -5.19 -29.35
C ALA A 21 0.89 -3.95 -28.54
N SER A 22 -0.02 -2.99 -28.48
CA SER A 22 0.08 -1.88 -27.56
C SER A 22 0.20 -2.52 -26.18
N LEU A 23 1.40 -2.48 -25.59
CA LEU A 23 1.59 -2.75 -24.17
C LEU A 23 0.66 -1.76 -23.46
N HIS A 24 -0.57 -2.18 -23.15
CA HIS A 24 -1.42 -1.44 -22.24
C HIS A 24 -0.65 -1.42 -20.93
N ALA A 25 -0.28 -0.22 -20.48
CA ALA A 25 0.33 -0.05 -19.19
C ALA A 25 -0.61 -0.68 -18.15
N ALA A 26 -0.10 -1.53 -17.26
CA ALA A 26 -0.92 -2.04 -16.19
C ALA A 26 -1.34 -0.87 -15.29
N GLU A 27 -2.64 -0.72 -15.10
CA GLU A 27 -3.15 0.21 -14.11
C GLU A 27 -2.63 -0.19 -12.71
N PRO A 28 -2.21 0.77 -11.87
CA PRO A 28 -1.99 0.52 -10.45
C PRO A 28 -3.23 -0.06 -9.77
N TYR A 29 -3.09 -0.63 -8.57
CA TYR A 29 -4.15 -1.29 -7.80
C TYR A 29 -4.73 -0.41 -6.70
N THR A 30 -3.89 0.35 -5.98
CA THR A 30 -4.35 1.24 -4.88
C THR A 30 -4.12 2.72 -5.16
N LEU A 31 -3.45 3.03 -6.28
CA LEU A 31 -3.42 4.36 -6.90
C LEU A 31 -4.42 4.43 -8.06
N ASP A 32 -4.91 5.62 -8.34
CA ASP A 32 -5.83 5.90 -9.45
C ASP A 32 -5.06 6.60 -10.59
N GLU A 33 -5.09 6.01 -11.79
CA GLU A 33 -4.38 6.58 -12.95
C GLU A 33 -4.93 7.96 -13.35
N LYS A 34 -6.24 8.19 -13.16
CA LYS A 34 -6.86 9.50 -13.44
C LYS A 34 -6.33 10.56 -12.48
N ASP A 35 -6.19 10.22 -11.20
CA ASP A 35 -5.60 11.09 -10.19
C ASP A 35 -4.14 11.42 -10.51
N LEU A 36 -3.35 10.41 -10.89
CA LEU A 36 -1.95 10.61 -11.27
C LEU A 36 -1.82 11.45 -12.56
N ALA A 37 -2.70 11.25 -13.53
CA ALA A 37 -2.76 12.05 -14.76
C ALA A 37 -3.17 13.50 -14.49
N PHE A 38 -4.17 13.71 -13.64
CA PHE A 38 -4.58 15.04 -13.18
C PHE A 38 -3.41 15.77 -12.50
N SER A 39 -2.71 15.10 -11.58
CA SER A 39 -1.53 15.66 -10.92
C SER A 39 -0.44 16.08 -11.91
N ARG A 40 -0.18 15.29 -12.96
CA ARG A 40 0.75 15.68 -14.05
C ARG A 40 0.29 16.93 -14.79
N GLN A 41 -1.00 17.07 -15.06
CA GLN A 41 -1.55 18.27 -15.71
C GLN A 41 -1.37 19.50 -14.82
N GLN A 42 -1.62 19.39 -13.51
CA GLN A 42 -1.42 20.50 -12.56
C GLN A 42 0.06 20.89 -12.42
N ILE A 43 0.98 19.92 -12.42
CA ILE A 43 2.43 20.17 -12.47
C ILE A 43 2.80 20.93 -13.75
N ALA A 44 2.30 20.51 -14.91
CA ALA A 44 2.57 21.17 -16.19
C ALA A 44 1.99 22.60 -16.24
N ALA A 45 0.84 22.80 -15.60
CA ALA A 45 0.22 24.12 -15.40
C ALA A 45 0.93 24.98 -14.34
N LYS A 46 1.96 24.44 -13.68
CA LYS A 46 2.73 25.09 -12.61
C LYS A 46 1.87 25.49 -11.40
N ASP A 47 0.86 24.68 -11.08
CA ASP A 47 0.13 24.87 -9.82
C ASP A 47 1.12 24.77 -8.64
N PRO A 48 1.20 25.80 -7.76
CA PRO A 48 2.21 25.85 -6.71
C PRO A 48 2.18 24.66 -5.76
N LEU A 49 1.00 24.13 -5.45
CA LEU A 49 0.83 23.02 -4.50
C LEU A 49 1.39 21.73 -5.10
N PHE A 50 1.07 21.47 -6.37
CA PHE A 50 1.54 20.28 -7.07
C PHE A 50 3.04 20.33 -7.38
N VAL A 51 3.56 21.49 -7.76
CA VAL A 51 5.00 21.69 -7.96
C VAL A 51 5.79 21.48 -6.66
N LEU A 52 5.27 21.96 -5.52
CA LEU A 52 5.91 21.76 -4.23
C LEU A 52 5.94 20.28 -3.81
N ALA A 53 4.81 19.58 -3.93
CA ALA A 53 4.72 18.15 -3.64
C ALA A 53 5.62 17.32 -4.58
N GLN A 54 5.71 17.68 -5.87
CA GLN A 54 6.64 17.04 -6.81
C GLN A 54 8.09 17.26 -6.38
N ALA A 55 8.48 18.48 -6.03
CA ALA A 55 9.83 18.78 -5.56
C ALA A 55 10.20 17.96 -4.30
N ALA A 56 9.25 17.81 -3.36
CA ALA A 56 9.44 16.99 -2.17
C ALA A 56 9.60 15.50 -2.50
N LEU A 57 8.80 14.97 -3.43
CA LEU A 57 8.95 13.60 -3.95
C LEU A 57 10.32 13.39 -4.59
N LEU A 58 10.75 14.29 -5.49
CA LEU A 58 12.03 14.17 -6.19
C LEU A 58 13.22 14.28 -5.25
N LYS A 59 13.13 15.09 -4.19
CA LYS A 59 14.15 15.14 -3.13
C LYS A 59 14.27 13.80 -2.40
N LYS A 60 13.15 13.17 -2.04
CA LYS A 60 13.14 11.83 -1.42
C LYS A 60 13.70 10.77 -2.38
N ALA A 61 13.34 10.83 -3.66
CA ALA A 61 13.83 9.90 -4.68
C ALA A 61 15.33 10.04 -4.94
N ALA A 62 15.86 11.27 -4.95
CA ALA A 62 17.29 11.52 -5.06
C ALA A 62 18.07 10.90 -3.90
N LEU A 63 17.51 10.94 -2.68
CA LEU A 63 18.10 10.24 -1.53
C LEU A 63 18.03 8.71 -1.70
N ALA A 64 16.87 8.18 -2.11
CA ALA A 64 16.66 6.75 -2.35
C ALA A 64 17.63 6.16 -3.39
N LEU A 65 18.10 6.94 -4.37
CA LEU A 65 19.14 6.51 -5.31
C LEU A 65 20.46 6.14 -4.62
N THR A 66 20.78 6.77 -3.49
CA THR A 66 22.04 6.57 -2.77
C THR A 66 22.00 5.35 -1.82
N HIS A 67 20.81 4.86 -1.49
CA HIS A 67 20.65 3.70 -0.62
C HIS A 67 21.16 2.41 -1.29
N PRO A 68 21.76 1.47 -0.54
CA PRO A 68 22.10 0.16 -1.09
C PRO A 68 20.84 -0.63 -1.43
N LEU A 69 20.97 -1.63 -2.31
CA LEU A 69 19.91 -2.61 -2.51
C LEU A 69 19.78 -3.43 -1.22
N ARG A 70 18.59 -3.46 -0.64
CA ARG A 70 18.30 -4.19 0.61
C ARG A 70 17.88 -5.62 0.32
N SER A 71 18.20 -6.53 1.23
CA SER A 71 17.79 -7.93 1.19
C SER A 71 17.56 -8.49 2.59
N VAL A 72 16.66 -9.46 2.74
CA VAL A 72 16.54 -10.23 4.00
C VAL A 72 17.85 -10.92 4.40
N MET A 73 18.83 -11.01 3.50
CA MET A 73 20.15 -11.55 3.79
C MET A 73 21.05 -10.60 4.58
N ASP A 74 20.69 -9.32 4.74
CA ASP A 74 21.52 -8.35 5.46
C ASP A 74 21.28 -8.37 6.99
N LYS A 75 20.28 -9.11 7.48
CA LYS A 75 20.06 -9.27 8.92
C LYS A 75 21.21 -10.03 9.59
N THR A 76 21.44 -9.74 10.86
CA THR A 76 22.48 -10.44 11.65
C THR A 76 21.90 -11.63 12.40
N LEU A 77 20.61 -11.59 12.78
CA LEU A 77 19.93 -12.71 13.42
C LEU A 77 19.28 -13.62 12.38
N VAL A 78 19.23 -14.92 12.65
CA VAL A 78 18.59 -15.90 11.78
C VAL A 78 17.36 -16.46 12.50
N ALA A 79 16.26 -16.62 11.77
CA ALA A 79 15.05 -17.24 12.29
C ALA A 79 15.31 -18.70 12.73
N ALA A 80 14.37 -19.27 13.49
CA ALA A 80 14.48 -20.64 13.98
C ALA A 80 14.56 -21.71 12.88
N SER A 81 14.21 -21.39 11.62
CA SER A 81 14.44 -22.29 10.48
C SER A 81 15.91 -22.53 10.16
N GLY A 82 16.81 -21.64 10.59
CA GLY A 82 18.19 -21.60 10.10
C GLY A 82 18.33 -21.08 8.66
N ASN A 83 17.24 -20.75 7.97
CA ASN A 83 17.25 -20.22 6.61
C ASN A 83 17.22 -18.69 6.62
N LYS A 84 18.30 -18.06 6.15
CA LYS A 84 18.41 -16.60 6.13
C LYS A 84 17.47 -15.93 5.10
N HIS A 85 16.94 -16.66 4.13
CA HIS A 85 15.92 -16.17 3.20
C HIS A 85 14.54 -15.99 3.85
N ASP A 86 14.30 -16.58 5.02
CA ASP A 86 13.04 -16.36 5.74
C ASP A 86 13.04 -14.97 6.38
N TYR A 87 11.91 -14.27 6.23
CA TYR A 87 11.69 -13.00 6.91
C TYR A 87 11.59 -13.20 8.41
N TYR A 88 12.33 -12.38 9.16
CA TYR A 88 12.38 -12.44 10.62
C TYR A 88 12.18 -11.06 11.23
N SER A 89 11.35 -10.93 12.26
CA SER A 89 11.18 -9.66 12.99
C SER A 89 10.78 -9.86 14.45
N PHE A 90 10.96 -8.82 15.25
CA PHE A 90 10.42 -8.73 16.60
C PHE A 90 9.19 -7.82 16.66
N PRO A 91 8.24 -8.11 17.56
CA PRO A 91 7.11 -7.22 17.79
C PRO A 91 7.51 -5.97 18.54
N PRO A 92 6.87 -4.82 18.27
CA PRO A 92 7.28 -3.54 18.84
C PRO A 92 7.13 -3.47 20.36
N TYR A 93 6.19 -4.19 20.97
CA TYR A 93 5.80 -3.95 22.37
C TYR A 93 6.25 -5.03 23.35
N TRP A 94 7.25 -5.83 23.01
CA TRP A 94 7.77 -6.88 23.88
C TRP A 94 9.19 -6.58 24.33
N TRP A 95 9.43 -6.69 25.62
CA TRP A 95 10.66 -6.27 26.29
C TRP A 95 11.26 -7.42 27.10
N PRO A 96 12.59 -7.47 27.28
CA PRO A 96 13.20 -8.37 28.25
C PRO A 96 12.56 -8.23 29.63
N ASN A 97 12.34 -9.36 30.29
CA ASN A 97 11.74 -9.41 31.63
C ASN A 97 12.79 -9.09 32.70
N PRO A 98 12.70 -7.93 33.39
CA PRO A 98 13.68 -7.54 34.40
C PRO A 98 13.69 -8.47 35.64
N ASP A 99 12.66 -9.28 35.83
CA ASP A 99 12.52 -10.17 36.98
C ASP A 99 13.22 -11.54 36.77
N THR A 100 13.92 -11.71 35.65
CA THR A 100 14.59 -12.96 35.25
C THR A 100 16.04 -12.73 34.88
N LYS A 101 16.90 -13.73 35.09
CA LYS A 101 18.36 -13.59 34.89
C LYS A 101 18.74 -13.42 33.42
N ASP A 102 17.98 -14.02 32.52
CA ASP A 102 18.19 -14.05 31.08
C ASP A 102 17.24 -13.11 30.31
N GLY A 103 16.35 -12.42 31.02
CA GLY A 103 15.37 -11.53 30.42
C GLY A 103 14.20 -12.24 29.73
N LEU A 104 14.00 -13.55 29.98
CA LEU A 104 12.99 -14.37 29.32
C LEU A 104 11.91 -14.90 30.29
N PRO A 105 10.68 -15.18 29.82
CA PRO A 105 10.15 -14.77 28.52
C PRO A 105 9.96 -13.25 28.47
N TYR A 106 9.99 -12.66 27.28
CA TYR A 106 9.71 -11.23 27.15
C TYR A 106 8.31 -10.88 27.70
N ILE A 107 8.14 -9.64 28.17
CA ILE A 107 6.89 -9.09 28.69
C ILE A 107 6.34 -7.97 27.80
N ARG A 108 5.01 -7.87 27.70
CA ARG A 108 4.34 -6.87 26.85
C ARG A 108 4.20 -5.53 27.57
N LYS A 109 4.55 -4.43 26.87
CA LYS A 109 4.32 -3.03 27.29
C LYS A 109 3.62 -2.26 26.16
N ASP A 110 2.29 -2.22 26.15
CA ASP A 110 1.52 -1.67 25.03
C ASP A 110 1.82 -0.18 24.79
N GLY A 111 2.05 0.19 23.52
CA GLY A 111 2.42 1.55 23.14
C GLY A 111 3.89 1.92 23.39
N GLN A 112 4.66 1.10 24.13
CA GLN A 112 6.08 1.35 24.41
C GLN A 112 6.96 0.51 23.48
N THR A 113 7.52 1.16 22.46
CA THR A 113 8.29 0.46 21.43
C THR A 113 9.67 0.06 21.93
N ASN A 114 9.97 -1.24 21.94
CA ASN A 114 11.31 -1.79 22.12
C ASN A 114 12.17 -1.42 20.88
N PRO A 115 13.32 -0.73 21.05
CA PRO A 115 14.20 -0.39 19.95
C PRO A 115 14.70 -1.61 19.16
N ASP A 116 14.80 -2.80 19.77
CA ASP A 116 15.24 -4.03 19.10
C ASP A 116 14.31 -4.41 17.94
N ALA A 117 13.01 -4.13 18.08
CA ALA A 117 12.01 -4.35 17.03
C ALA A 117 12.19 -3.46 15.80
N ASN A 118 13.01 -2.42 15.92
CA ASN A 118 13.36 -1.49 14.86
C ASN A 118 14.87 -1.47 14.58
N SER A 119 15.62 -2.45 15.10
CA SER A 119 17.04 -2.61 14.76
C SER A 119 17.21 -3.23 13.37
N ASP A 120 18.40 -3.03 12.76
CA ASP A 120 18.75 -3.72 11.51
C ASP A 120 19.14 -5.20 11.73
N ALA A 121 19.09 -5.69 12.98
CA ALA A 121 19.34 -7.08 13.31
C ALA A 121 18.25 -8.04 12.79
N THR A 122 17.08 -7.50 12.44
CA THR A 122 15.93 -8.21 11.85
C THR A 122 15.42 -7.47 10.60
N ASP A 123 14.34 -7.94 9.97
CA ASP A 123 13.92 -7.52 8.63
C ASP A 123 12.85 -6.42 8.57
N LYS A 124 12.14 -6.12 9.65
CA LYS A 124 10.99 -5.20 9.61
C LYS A 124 11.31 -3.83 9.04
N ASN A 125 12.31 -3.16 9.61
CA ASN A 125 12.72 -1.85 9.10
C ASN A 125 13.30 -1.92 7.70
N ARG A 126 13.93 -3.05 7.37
CA ARG A 126 14.50 -3.27 6.04
C ARG A 126 13.42 -3.41 4.97
N LEU A 127 12.38 -4.20 5.23
CA LEU A 127 11.22 -4.37 4.35
C LEU A 127 10.50 -3.04 4.15
N VAL A 128 10.27 -2.29 5.23
CA VAL A 128 9.63 -0.97 5.16
C VAL A 128 10.46 0.01 4.32
N LYS A 129 11.77 0.13 4.60
CA LYS A 129 12.68 1.02 3.83
C LYS A 129 12.77 0.59 2.36
N MET A 130 12.84 -0.71 2.08
CA MET A 130 12.84 -1.25 0.72
C MET A 130 11.58 -0.85 -0.03
N SER A 131 10.41 -1.08 0.58
CA SER A 131 9.11 -0.76 -0.02
C SER A 131 8.97 0.74 -0.26
N GLN A 132 9.36 1.58 0.72
CA GLN A 132 9.34 3.04 0.61
C GLN A 132 10.25 3.54 -0.52
N ASP A 133 11.47 3.02 -0.64
CA ASP A 133 12.38 3.40 -1.72
C ASP A 133 11.80 3.01 -3.08
N VAL A 134 11.31 1.77 -3.24
CA VAL A 134 10.71 1.29 -4.49
C VAL A 134 9.52 2.16 -4.90
N SER A 135 8.57 2.42 -4.00
CA SER A 135 7.40 3.26 -4.28
C SER A 135 7.78 4.71 -4.60
N THR A 136 8.71 5.28 -3.83
CA THR A 136 9.21 6.65 -4.05
C THR A 136 9.89 6.79 -5.41
N LEU A 137 10.76 5.84 -5.77
CA LEU A 137 11.45 5.83 -7.05
C LEU A 137 10.49 5.61 -8.22
N ALA A 138 9.50 4.71 -8.09
CA ALA A 138 8.50 4.48 -9.14
C ALA A 138 7.63 5.73 -9.38
N LEU A 139 7.13 6.37 -8.32
CA LEU A 139 6.39 7.63 -8.44
C LEU A 139 7.26 8.76 -9.01
N ALA A 140 8.51 8.88 -8.57
CA ALA A 140 9.43 9.89 -9.09
C ALA A 140 9.70 9.68 -10.58
N TRP A 141 9.91 8.44 -11.02
CA TRP A 141 10.00 8.12 -12.44
C TRP A 141 8.72 8.51 -13.19
N TYR A 142 7.55 8.16 -12.65
CA TYR A 142 6.26 8.50 -13.28
C TYR A 142 6.09 10.02 -13.51
N PHE A 143 6.46 10.85 -12.52
CA PHE A 143 6.29 12.30 -12.59
C PHE A 143 7.43 13.07 -13.27
N SER A 144 8.63 12.50 -13.39
CA SER A 144 9.80 13.18 -13.98
C SER A 144 10.31 12.58 -15.27
N HIS A 145 9.93 11.33 -15.57
CA HIS A 145 10.49 10.51 -16.63
C HIS A 145 12.01 10.27 -16.55
N ASP A 146 12.64 10.52 -15.38
CA ASP A 146 14.05 10.21 -15.17
C ASP A 146 14.27 8.70 -15.01
N ALA A 147 14.91 8.09 -16.02
CA ALA A 147 15.13 6.65 -16.10
C ALA A 147 15.95 6.08 -14.93
N ARG A 148 16.77 6.89 -14.25
CA ARG A 148 17.59 6.43 -13.11
C ARG A 148 16.73 5.90 -11.97
N TYR A 149 15.57 6.53 -11.75
CA TYR A 149 14.65 6.10 -10.69
C TYR A 149 14.02 4.74 -11.01
N ALA A 150 13.54 4.55 -12.25
CA ALA A 150 12.99 3.27 -12.69
C ALA A 150 14.02 2.14 -12.63
N GLN A 151 15.25 2.39 -13.08
CA GLN A 151 16.34 1.42 -13.05
C GLN A 151 16.67 0.99 -11.62
N LYS A 152 16.77 1.94 -10.68
CA LYS A 152 17.06 1.63 -9.27
C LYS A 152 15.93 0.84 -8.61
N ALA A 153 14.67 1.21 -8.87
CA ALA A 153 13.50 0.50 -8.36
C ALA A 153 13.46 -0.95 -8.87
N ALA A 154 13.70 -1.15 -10.17
CA ALA A 154 13.76 -2.47 -10.79
C ALA A 154 14.88 -3.34 -10.21
N ALA A 155 16.07 -2.78 -9.98
CA ALA A 155 17.17 -3.48 -9.34
C ALA A 155 16.82 -3.94 -7.90
N GLN A 156 16.15 -3.07 -7.13
CA GLN A 156 15.70 -3.39 -5.78
C GLN A 156 14.61 -4.48 -5.76
N LEU A 157 13.66 -4.45 -6.71
CA LEU A 157 12.66 -5.50 -6.89
C LEU A 157 13.32 -6.85 -7.21
N LYS A 158 14.27 -6.87 -8.14
CA LYS A 158 14.99 -8.10 -8.50
C LYS A 158 15.76 -8.69 -7.32
N ALA A 159 16.48 -7.85 -6.57
CA ALA A 159 17.23 -8.27 -5.38
C ALA A 159 16.32 -8.82 -4.26
N TRP A 160 15.18 -8.17 -3.99
CA TRP A 160 14.33 -8.59 -2.88
C TRP A 160 13.50 -9.84 -3.21
N PHE A 161 13.04 -10.01 -4.44
CA PHE A 161 12.02 -11.03 -4.78
C PHE A 161 12.54 -12.16 -5.67
N LEU A 162 13.51 -11.90 -6.54
CA LEU A 162 13.80 -12.80 -7.67
C LEU A 162 15.18 -13.45 -7.60
N ASP A 163 16.21 -12.69 -7.23
CA ASP A 163 17.59 -13.17 -7.20
C ASP A 163 17.75 -14.27 -6.14
N PRO A 164 18.11 -15.51 -6.52
CA PRO A 164 18.26 -16.63 -5.59
C PRO A 164 19.24 -16.39 -4.44
N GLN A 165 20.21 -15.49 -4.60
CA GLN A 165 21.19 -15.19 -3.54
C GLN A 165 20.65 -14.23 -2.48
N THR A 166 19.62 -13.45 -2.81
CA THR A 166 19.15 -12.33 -1.98
C THR A 166 17.64 -12.33 -1.71
N ARG A 167 16.86 -13.15 -2.42
CA ARG A 167 15.40 -13.12 -2.35
C ARG A 167 14.86 -13.48 -0.97
N MET A 168 13.74 -12.87 -0.62
CA MET A 168 12.91 -13.28 0.49
C MET A 168 12.04 -14.48 0.09
N ASN A 169 11.91 -15.49 0.96
CA ASN A 169 10.91 -16.54 0.77
C ASN A 169 9.49 -15.95 0.90
N PRO A 170 8.50 -16.40 0.11
CA PRO A 170 7.16 -15.82 0.09
C PRO A 170 6.31 -16.29 1.29
N ASN A 171 6.78 -16.03 2.52
CA ASN A 171 6.07 -16.31 3.76
C ASN A 171 6.56 -15.42 4.91
N LEU A 172 5.72 -15.23 5.92
CA LEU A 172 6.03 -14.52 7.17
C LEU A 172 5.96 -15.47 8.38
N GLN A 173 6.48 -16.70 8.24
CA GLN A 173 6.39 -17.72 9.28
C GLN A 173 7.04 -17.29 10.60
N TYR A 174 8.11 -16.47 10.51
CA TYR A 174 8.92 -16.00 11.63
C TYR A 174 8.78 -14.50 11.90
N ALA A 175 7.68 -13.90 11.43
CA ALA A 175 7.37 -12.50 11.71
C ALA A 175 6.91 -12.31 13.16
N GLN A 176 7.41 -11.24 13.78
CA GLN A 176 7.13 -10.85 15.15
C GLN A 176 7.28 -11.99 16.18
N ALA A 177 8.36 -12.75 16.06
CA ALA A 177 8.78 -13.75 17.04
C ALA A 177 8.96 -13.10 18.42
N ILE A 178 8.56 -13.79 19.49
CA ILE A 178 8.74 -13.30 20.86
C ILE A 178 9.74 -14.20 21.58
N PRO A 179 10.93 -13.67 21.95
CA PRO A 179 11.92 -14.44 22.69
C PRO A 179 11.33 -15.08 23.95
N GLY A 180 11.54 -16.39 24.09
CA GLY A 180 11.01 -17.21 25.19
C GLY A 180 9.54 -17.60 25.08
N ILE A 181 8.82 -17.26 23.99
CA ILE A 181 7.38 -17.56 23.84
C ILE A 181 7.07 -18.25 22.51
N ASN A 182 7.44 -17.67 21.36
CA ASN A 182 7.16 -18.25 20.04
C ASN A 182 8.16 -17.80 18.98
N ASN A 183 8.22 -18.54 17.88
CA ASN A 183 9.13 -18.28 16.76
C ASN A 183 8.53 -17.34 15.70
N GLY A 184 7.27 -16.94 15.85
CA GLY A 184 6.48 -16.14 14.90
C GLY A 184 4.99 -16.28 15.22
N ARG A 185 4.15 -15.40 14.67
CA ARG A 185 2.70 -15.35 14.99
C ARG A 185 1.89 -14.59 13.94
N GLY A 186 0.57 -14.81 13.89
CA GLY A 186 -0.32 -14.14 12.92
C GLY A 186 -0.18 -12.62 12.85
N ILE A 187 -0.17 -11.95 14.00
CA ILE A 187 0.02 -10.48 14.17
C ILE A 187 1.27 -9.95 13.44
N GLY A 188 2.25 -10.81 13.15
CA GLY A 188 3.43 -10.45 12.36
C GLY A 188 3.14 -10.13 10.89
N ILE A 189 2.04 -10.62 10.31
CA ILE A 189 1.67 -10.39 8.91
C ILE A 189 1.45 -8.89 8.62
N ILE A 190 1.09 -8.09 9.62
CA ILE A 190 1.00 -6.64 9.45
C ILE A 190 2.33 -5.99 9.00
N ASP A 191 3.48 -6.62 9.25
CA ASP A 191 4.78 -6.10 8.81
C ASP A 191 4.87 -5.99 7.28
N SER A 192 4.23 -6.91 6.53
CA SER A 192 4.24 -6.89 5.06
C SER A 192 3.23 -5.94 4.42
N ARG A 193 2.47 -5.15 5.21
CA ARG A 193 1.50 -4.17 4.67
C ARG A 193 2.13 -3.20 3.66
N ALA A 194 3.43 -2.91 3.81
CA ALA A 194 4.17 -2.04 2.90
C ALA A 194 4.36 -2.63 1.50
N LEU A 195 4.25 -3.97 1.34
CA LEU A 195 4.33 -4.63 0.04
C LEU A 195 3.15 -4.30 -0.88
N VAL A 196 2.05 -3.76 -0.36
CA VAL A 196 0.94 -3.27 -1.19
C VAL A 196 1.39 -2.11 -2.09
N GLU A 197 2.25 -1.22 -1.59
CA GLU A 197 2.77 -0.11 -2.41
C GLU A 197 3.79 -0.61 -3.45
N VAL A 198 4.47 -1.72 -3.17
CA VAL A 198 5.37 -2.38 -4.12
C VAL A 198 4.60 -2.89 -5.34
N VAL A 199 3.38 -3.39 -5.15
CA VAL A 199 2.51 -3.83 -6.26
C VAL A 199 2.15 -2.66 -7.18
N ASP A 200 1.79 -1.50 -6.63
CA ASP A 200 1.56 -0.29 -7.41
C ASP A 200 2.82 0.18 -8.14
N ALA A 201 3.97 0.14 -7.46
CA ALA A 201 5.25 0.49 -8.06
C ALA A 201 5.59 -0.41 -9.25
N ILE A 202 5.35 -1.72 -9.16
CA ILE A 202 5.54 -2.65 -10.27
C ILE A 202 4.65 -2.27 -11.44
N ALA A 203 3.37 -1.97 -11.20
CA ALA A 203 2.42 -1.56 -12.24
C ALA A 203 2.88 -0.29 -12.96
N LEU A 204 3.24 0.76 -12.21
CA LEU A 204 3.78 2.00 -12.76
C LEU A 204 5.02 1.74 -13.63
N LEU A 205 5.97 0.94 -13.15
CA LEU A 205 7.24 0.70 -13.85
C LEU A 205 7.10 -0.10 -15.15
N GLN A 206 5.96 -0.76 -15.43
CA GLN A 206 5.82 -1.57 -16.65
C GLN A 206 5.99 -0.74 -17.92
N SER A 207 5.47 0.49 -17.95
CA SER A 207 5.61 1.38 -19.11
C SER A 207 7.01 1.99 -19.27
N SER A 208 7.91 1.78 -18.30
CA SER A 208 9.33 2.17 -18.41
C SER A 208 10.21 1.14 -19.14
N ALA A 209 9.70 -0.06 -19.41
CA ALA A 209 10.42 -1.21 -19.99
C ALA A 209 11.67 -1.70 -19.21
N VAL A 210 11.90 -1.23 -17.97
CA VAL A 210 13.01 -1.72 -17.12
C VAL A 210 12.75 -3.12 -16.52
N LEU A 211 11.48 -3.53 -16.47
CA LEU A 211 11.05 -4.87 -16.08
C LEU A 211 10.63 -5.62 -17.34
N SER A 212 11.24 -6.77 -17.61
CA SER A 212 10.81 -7.66 -18.68
C SER A 212 9.50 -8.35 -18.30
N GLU A 213 8.78 -8.89 -19.29
CA GLU A 213 7.59 -9.72 -19.05
C GLU A 213 7.90 -10.93 -18.15
N LYS A 214 9.12 -11.48 -18.26
CA LYS A 214 9.61 -12.55 -17.39
C LYS A 214 9.77 -12.07 -15.95
N ASP A 215 10.32 -10.87 -15.73
CA ASP A 215 10.45 -10.29 -14.39
C ASP A 215 9.06 -10.07 -13.76
N VAL A 216 8.13 -9.48 -14.52
CA VAL A 216 6.75 -9.24 -14.06
C VAL A 216 6.04 -10.56 -13.73
N SER A 217 6.19 -11.58 -14.57
CA SER A 217 5.59 -12.90 -14.33
C SER A 217 6.15 -13.56 -13.07
N ALA A 218 7.46 -13.47 -12.84
CA ALA A 218 8.09 -14.00 -11.64
C ALA A 218 7.67 -13.23 -10.37
N LEU A 219 7.49 -11.90 -10.45
CA LEU A 219 6.95 -11.10 -9.35
C LEU A 219 5.51 -11.50 -9.03
N LYS A 220 4.64 -11.64 -10.05
CA LYS A 220 3.27 -12.14 -9.88
C LYS A 220 3.22 -13.52 -9.24
N GLN A 221 4.15 -14.41 -9.63
CA GLN A 221 4.30 -15.72 -9.01
C GLN A 221 4.65 -15.60 -7.52
N TRP A 222 5.67 -14.82 -7.16
CA TRP A 222 6.08 -14.63 -5.75
C TRP A 222 4.92 -14.11 -4.90
N PHE A 223 4.19 -13.10 -5.37
CA PHE A 223 3.02 -12.56 -4.65
C PHE A 223 1.86 -13.56 -4.60
N GLY A 224 1.71 -14.39 -5.64
CA GLY A 224 0.72 -15.49 -5.65
C GLY A 224 1.05 -16.60 -4.65
N GLU A 225 2.32 -16.96 -4.52
CA GLU A 225 2.82 -17.91 -3.51
C GLU A 225 2.66 -17.32 -2.10
N TYR A 226 2.96 -16.03 -1.91
CA TYR A 226 2.78 -15.36 -0.63
C TYR A 226 1.31 -15.28 -0.23
N TYR A 227 0.43 -14.90 -1.16
CA TYR A 227 -1.00 -14.90 -0.96
C TYR A 227 -1.54 -16.29 -0.59
N HIS A 228 -1.07 -17.34 -1.27
CA HIS A 228 -1.45 -18.72 -0.92
C HIS A 228 -1.02 -19.07 0.51
N TRP A 229 0.22 -18.76 0.91
CA TRP A 229 0.67 -18.97 2.28
C TRP A 229 -0.15 -18.15 3.29
N MET A 230 -0.45 -16.88 2.99
CA MET A 230 -1.26 -16.01 3.85
C MET A 230 -2.67 -16.56 4.10
N THR A 231 -3.25 -17.27 3.13
CA THR A 231 -4.64 -17.74 3.22
C THR A 231 -4.78 -19.20 3.66
N THR A 232 -3.66 -19.92 3.80
CA THR A 232 -3.66 -21.35 4.17
C THR A 232 -2.80 -21.68 5.40
N SER A 233 -1.90 -20.79 5.81
CA SER A 233 -1.06 -20.99 7.01
C SER A 233 -1.81 -20.72 8.31
N GLN A 234 -1.30 -21.30 9.40
CA GLN A 234 -1.81 -21.04 10.76
C GLN A 234 -1.67 -19.55 11.14
N ASN A 235 -0.54 -18.92 10.82
CA ASN A 235 -0.34 -17.48 11.05
C ASN A 235 -1.36 -16.65 10.26
N GLY A 236 -1.62 -17.05 9.00
CA GLY A 236 -2.65 -16.45 8.16
C GLY A 236 -4.04 -16.50 8.77
N PHE A 237 -4.43 -17.69 9.24
CA PHE A 237 -5.70 -17.90 9.94
C PHE A 237 -5.82 -17.04 11.20
N GLU A 238 -4.77 -16.93 12.01
CA GLU A 238 -4.76 -16.08 13.21
C GLU A 238 -4.97 -14.60 12.88
N GLU A 239 -4.26 -14.08 11.87
CA GLU A 239 -4.36 -12.66 11.48
C GLU A 239 -5.71 -12.33 10.84
N ASP A 240 -6.21 -13.20 9.94
CA ASP A 240 -7.54 -13.06 9.34
C ASP A 240 -8.63 -12.99 10.42
N ASN A 241 -8.47 -13.74 11.51
CA ASN A 241 -9.43 -13.74 12.60
C ASN A 241 -9.30 -12.59 13.59
N TRP A 242 -8.32 -11.69 13.41
CA TRP A 242 -8.17 -10.54 14.29
C TRP A 242 -9.27 -9.48 14.05
N HIS A 243 -9.90 -9.03 15.12
CA HIS A 243 -11.08 -8.15 15.05
C HIS A 243 -10.73 -6.65 14.85
N LYS A 244 -9.51 -6.25 15.22
CA LYS A 244 -9.00 -4.85 15.12
C LYS A 244 -8.40 -4.56 13.74
N ASN A 245 -7.64 -3.47 13.62
CA ASN A 245 -6.91 -3.05 12.41
C ASN A 245 -6.08 -4.16 11.74
N HIS A 246 -5.57 -5.16 12.46
CA HIS A 246 -4.89 -6.29 11.83
C HIS A 246 -5.77 -7.03 10.82
N GLY A 247 -7.06 -7.23 11.09
CA GLY A 247 -7.98 -7.92 10.18
C GLY A 247 -8.24 -7.12 8.90
N SER A 248 -8.36 -5.79 8.99
CA SER A 248 -8.53 -4.93 7.81
C SER A 248 -7.23 -4.84 6.98
N TYR A 249 -6.06 -4.78 7.64
CA TYR A 249 -4.77 -4.87 6.98
C TYR A 249 -4.50 -6.24 6.36
N PHE A 250 -5.03 -7.33 6.93
CA PHE A 250 -5.00 -8.65 6.30
C PHE A 250 -5.82 -8.65 5.01
N ASP A 251 -7.09 -8.21 5.09
CA ASP A 251 -7.97 -8.17 3.91
C ASP A 251 -7.37 -7.28 2.81
N MET A 252 -6.83 -6.11 3.15
CA MET A 252 -6.17 -5.19 2.21
C MET A 252 -5.02 -5.87 1.45
N GLN A 253 -4.15 -6.58 2.18
CA GLN A 253 -3.03 -7.32 1.59
C GLN A 253 -3.53 -8.48 0.73
N ALA A 254 -4.44 -9.29 1.25
CA ALA A 254 -4.98 -10.45 0.56
C ALA A 254 -5.64 -10.06 -0.77
N VAL A 255 -6.49 -9.03 -0.79
CA VAL A 255 -7.14 -8.53 -2.02
C VAL A 255 -6.11 -8.02 -3.02
N THR A 256 -5.13 -7.23 -2.57
CA THR A 256 -4.07 -6.70 -3.44
C THR A 256 -3.30 -7.83 -4.11
N PHE A 257 -2.82 -8.80 -3.33
CA PHE A 257 -1.97 -9.88 -3.85
C PHE A 257 -2.76 -10.90 -4.67
N ALA A 258 -4.04 -11.14 -4.33
CA ALA A 258 -4.95 -11.93 -5.16
C ALA A 258 -5.12 -11.28 -6.54
N LEU A 259 -5.50 -10.00 -6.61
CA LEU A 259 -5.67 -9.28 -7.87
C LEU A 259 -4.37 -9.25 -8.68
N PHE A 260 -3.25 -8.90 -8.06
CA PHE A 260 -1.95 -8.82 -8.75
C PHE A 260 -1.51 -10.18 -9.33
N SER A 261 -1.78 -11.27 -8.62
CA SER A 261 -1.47 -12.63 -9.04
C SER A 261 -2.57 -13.31 -9.89
N GLY A 262 -3.58 -12.56 -10.34
CA GLY A 262 -4.62 -13.02 -11.27
C GLY A 262 -5.77 -13.82 -10.65
N LYS A 263 -5.94 -13.77 -9.32
CA LYS A 263 -6.99 -14.49 -8.56
C LYS A 263 -8.18 -13.58 -8.25
N THR A 264 -8.79 -13.02 -9.29
CA THR A 264 -9.84 -11.99 -9.15
C THR A 264 -11.07 -12.46 -8.37
N ASP A 265 -11.51 -13.71 -8.54
CA ASP A 265 -12.68 -14.23 -7.83
C ASP A 265 -12.45 -14.37 -6.33
N GLU A 266 -11.23 -14.78 -5.94
CA GLU A 266 -10.85 -14.85 -4.53
C GLU A 266 -10.75 -13.45 -3.91
N ALA A 267 -10.26 -12.46 -4.67
CA ALA A 267 -10.25 -11.07 -4.26
C ALA A 267 -11.68 -10.54 -4.00
N LYS A 268 -12.63 -10.83 -4.90
CA LYS A 268 -14.05 -10.49 -4.72
C LYS A 268 -14.64 -11.14 -3.47
N GLN A 269 -14.37 -12.44 -3.27
CA GLN A 269 -14.85 -13.14 -2.08
C GLN A 269 -14.33 -12.50 -0.78
N ARG A 270 -13.04 -12.11 -0.77
CA ARG A 270 -12.45 -11.41 0.36
C ARG A 270 -13.09 -10.03 0.57
N LEU A 271 -13.40 -9.28 -0.48
CA LEU A 271 -14.09 -7.99 -0.37
C LEU A 271 -15.51 -8.12 0.20
N TYR A 272 -16.26 -9.17 -0.15
CA TYR A 272 -17.54 -9.47 0.51
C TYR A 272 -17.38 -9.79 2.00
N LEU A 273 -16.31 -10.50 2.37
CA LEU A 273 -15.96 -10.71 3.79
C LEU A 273 -15.60 -9.37 4.47
N THR A 274 -14.87 -8.47 3.79
CA THR A 274 -14.59 -7.13 4.29
C THR A 274 -15.87 -6.38 4.64
N GLN A 275 -16.86 -6.38 3.73
CA GLN A 275 -18.17 -5.75 3.96
C GLN A 275 -18.87 -6.35 5.20
N LEU A 276 -19.13 -7.66 5.17
CA LEU A 276 -19.99 -8.32 6.16
C LEU A 276 -19.33 -8.49 7.52
N ARG A 277 -18.01 -8.73 7.57
CA ARG A 277 -17.29 -9.03 8.81
C ARG A 277 -16.57 -7.83 9.39
N ARG A 278 -15.95 -6.99 8.54
CA ARG A 278 -15.10 -5.89 9.02
C ARG A 278 -15.88 -4.60 9.17
N ILE A 279 -16.55 -4.13 8.13
CA ILE A 279 -17.26 -2.84 8.21
C ILE A 279 -18.35 -2.94 9.29
N ALA A 280 -19.17 -3.99 9.25
CA ALA A 280 -20.21 -4.21 10.26
C ALA A 280 -19.65 -4.43 11.68
N GLY A 281 -18.47 -5.04 11.82
CA GLY A 281 -17.89 -5.40 13.12
C GLY A 281 -16.95 -4.36 13.74
N GLN A 282 -16.37 -3.46 12.94
CA GLN A 282 -15.33 -2.51 13.39
C GLN A 282 -15.84 -1.10 13.62
N PHE A 283 -16.91 -0.69 12.95
CA PHE A 283 -17.54 0.62 13.13
C PHE A 283 -18.87 0.43 13.81
N ASP A 284 -19.18 1.18 14.86
CA ASP A 284 -20.54 1.20 15.40
C ASP A 284 -21.48 2.11 14.58
N ILE A 285 -22.73 2.25 15.03
CA ILE A 285 -23.75 3.05 14.34
C ILE A 285 -23.43 4.55 14.31
N GLU A 286 -22.50 5.03 15.14
CA GLU A 286 -21.94 6.40 15.11
C GLU A 286 -20.61 6.49 14.32
N GLY A 287 -20.11 5.38 13.79
CA GLY A 287 -18.84 5.31 13.08
C GLY A 287 -17.60 5.19 13.98
N ARG A 288 -17.79 4.98 15.28
CA ARG A 288 -16.66 4.83 16.21
C ARG A 288 -16.02 3.46 16.04
N GLN A 289 -14.70 3.46 16.08
CA GLN A 289 -13.88 2.26 15.99
C GLN A 289 -13.47 1.81 17.40
N MET A 290 -14.43 1.33 18.20
CA MET A 290 -14.25 1.15 19.65
C MET A 290 -13.00 0.34 20.02
N ALA A 291 -12.70 -0.72 19.26
CA ALA A 291 -11.52 -1.54 19.48
C ALA A 291 -10.19 -0.78 19.29
N GLU A 292 -10.17 0.25 18.44
CA GLU A 292 -9.02 1.15 18.24
C GLU A 292 -9.01 2.29 19.26
N LEU A 293 -10.18 2.79 19.66
CA LEU A 293 -10.35 3.86 20.65
C LEU A 293 -9.94 3.44 22.06
N GLU A 294 -10.01 2.15 22.38
CA GLU A 294 -9.53 1.57 23.64
C GLU A 294 -8.01 1.44 23.74
N ARG A 295 -7.27 1.75 22.67
CA ARG A 295 -5.79 1.65 22.66
C ARG A 295 -5.15 2.86 23.35
N THR A 296 -3.86 2.75 23.66
CA THR A 296 -3.09 3.87 24.25
C THR A 296 -2.85 5.04 23.29
N ARG A 297 -2.99 4.80 21.98
CA ARG A 297 -2.80 5.77 20.89
C ARG A 297 -4.02 5.81 19.95
N PRO A 298 -5.22 6.11 20.47
CA PRO A 298 -6.47 5.89 19.76
C PRO A 298 -6.61 6.75 18.48
N TRP A 299 -6.04 7.96 18.45
CA TRP A 299 -6.04 8.79 17.25
C TRP A 299 -5.25 8.12 16.11
N HIS A 300 -4.07 7.60 16.44
CA HIS A 300 -3.23 6.86 15.50
C HIS A 300 -3.94 5.61 14.99
N TYR A 301 -4.44 4.74 15.87
CA TYR A 301 -5.03 3.47 15.45
C TYR A 301 -6.33 3.63 14.66
N SER A 302 -7.15 4.64 14.97
CA SER A 302 -8.36 4.92 14.21
C SER A 302 -8.05 5.39 12.78
N ASN A 303 -7.01 6.22 12.61
CA ASN A 303 -6.55 6.63 11.28
C ASN A 303 -5.82 5.50 10.54
N PHE A 304 -5.03 4.70 11.26
CA PHE A 304 -4.31 3.55 10.72
C PHE A 304 -5.29 2.50 10.17
N ASN A 305 -6.37 2.20 10.89
CA ASN A 305 -7.40 1.30 10.39
C ASN A 305 -8.08 1.84 9.11
N LEU A 306 -8.47 3.12 9.10
CA LEU A 306 -9.03 3.76 7.89
C LEU A 306 -8.06 3.79 6.71
N GLU A 307 -6.75 3.80 6.95
CA GLU A 307 -5.76 3.73 5.87
C GLU A 307 -5.82 2.39 5.11
N ALA A 308 -6.16 1.29 5.78
CA ALA A 308 -6.44 0.02 5.11
C ALA A 308 -7.71 0.11 4.25
N TYR A 309 -8.76 0.77 4.76
CA TYR A 309 -10.00 0.99 4.02
C TYR A 309 -9.84 1.92 2.82
N ASN A 310 -8.92 2.89 2.86
CA ASN A 310 -8.60 3.71 1.68
C ASN A 310 -8.26 2.82 0.48
N ARG A 311 -7.41 1.83 0.73
CA ARG A 311 -6.91 0.91 -0.28
C ARG A 311 -7.97 -0.15 -0.63
N LEU A 312 -8.67 -0.71 0.35
CA LEU A 312 -9.77 -1.67 0.12
C LEU A 312 -10.89 -1.08 -0.75
N GLY A 313 -11.22 0.20 -0.58
CA GLY A 313 -12.19 0.88 -1.43
C GLY A 313 -11.77 0.95 -2.89
N ARG A 314 -10.52 1.36 -3.18
CA ARG A 314 -9.95 1.36 -4.53
C ARG A 314 -9.85 -0.04 -5.15
N LEU A 315 -9.45 -1.03 -4.33
CA LEU A 315 -9.44 -2.43 -4.76
C LEU A 315 -10.85 -2.95 -5.07
N GLY A 316 -11.85 -2.49 -4.31
CA GLY A 316 -13.27 -2.74 -4.54
C GLY A 316 -13.75 -2.19 -5.88
N GLU A 317 -13.41 -0.94 -6.21
CA GLU A 317 -13.70 -0.32 -7.53
C GLU A 317 -13.16 -1.19 -8.67
N LYS A 318 -11.92 -1.68 -8.55
CA LYS A 318 -11.29 -2.55 -9.56
C LYS A 318 -11.91 -3.94 -9.66
N ALA A 319 -12.35 -4.49 -8.54
CA ALA A 319 -12.98 -5.80 -8.49
C ALA A 319 -14.50 -5.75 -8.77
N GLY A 320 -15.11 -4.56 -8.85
CA GLY A 320 -16.56 -4.41 -8.98
C GLY A 320 -17.34 -4.73 -7.70
N VAL A 321 -16.76 -4.46 -6.52
CA VAL A 321 -17.42 -4.60 -5.21
C VAL A 321 -17.40 -3.26 -4.49
N ASP A 322 -18.58 -2.69 -4.24
CA ASP A 322 -18.70 -1.38 -3.59
C ASP A 322 -18.45 -1.46 -2.08
N ILE A 323 -17.20 -1.21 -1.68
CA ILE A 323 -16.79 -1.12 -0.27
C ILE A 323 -17.21 0.21 0.34
N TRP A 324 -17.19 1.30 -0.44
CA TRP A 324 -17.43 2.65 0.07
C TRP A 324 -18.84 2.80 0.60
N ASN A 325 -19.85 2.40 -0.18
CA ASN A 325 -21.25 2.64 0.15
C ASN A 325 -21.92 1.42 0.80
N PHE A 326 -21.14 0.43 1.23
CA PHE A 326 -21.69 -0.70 1.98
C PHE A 326 -22.24 -0.24 3.35
N THR A 327 -23.44 -0.72 3.67
CA THR A 327 -24.11 -0.50 4.96
C THR A 327 -24.77 -1.78 5.44
N LEU A 328 -24.71 -2.05 6.74
CA LEU A 328 -25.48 -3.11 7.40
C LEU A 328 -25.94 -2.61 8.77
N ASP A 329 -27.24 -2.62 9.05
CA ASP A 329 -27.83 -2.17 10.33
C ASP A 329 -27.30 -0.81 10.81
N ASP A 330 -27.19 0.18 9.91
CA ASP A 330 -26.60 1.51 10.13
C ASP A 330 -25.08 1.58 10.39
N HIS A 331 -24.38 0.45 10.41
CA HIS A 331 -22.93 0.38 10.38
C HIS A 331 -22.43 0.72 8.97
N SER A 332 -21.49 1.65 8.84
CA SER A 332 -20.95 2.04 7.53
C SER A 332 -19.54 2.59 7.62
N LEU A 333 -18.78 2.40 6.54
CA LEU A 333 -17.44 2.96 6.41
C LEU A 333 -17.47 4.50 6.38
N ARG A 334 -18.46 5.09 5.71
CA ARG A 334 -18.65 6.55 5.61
C ARG A 334 -18.70 7.21 6.99
N LYS A 335 -19.48 6.66 7.93
CA LYS A 335 -19.55 7.18 9.30
C LYS A 335 -18.20 7.11 10.02
N GLY A 336 -17.40 6.08 9.75
CA GLY A 336 -16.02 5.97 10.25
C GLY A 336 -15.13 7.16 9.86
N TYR A 337 -15.19 7.57 8.59
CA TYR A 337 -14.49 8.77 8.15
C TYR A 337 -15.11 10.06 8.72
N GLN A 338 -16.45 10.15 8.80
CA GLN A 338 -17.12 11.32 9.37
C GLN A 338 -16.73 11.55 10.84
N TYR A 339 -16.61 10.46 11.61
CA TYR A 339 -16.18 10.51 13.01
C TYR A 339 -14.79 11.17 13.12
N ILE A 340 -13.80 10.73 12.33
CA ILE A 340 -12.46 11.34 12.32
C ILE A 340 -12.48 12.78 11.80
N ALA A 341 -13.25 13.06 10.75
CA ALA A 341 -13.40 14.40 10.18
C ALA A 341 -13.93 15.42 11.19
N GLY A 342 -14.77 14.99 12.15
CA GLY A 342 -15.35 15.83 13.20
C GLY A 342 -14.34 16.50 14.14
N PHE A 343 -13.12 15.95 14.25
CA PHE A 343 -12.06 16.46 15.15
C PHE A 343 -10.97 17.26 14.43
N ILE A 344 -10.92 17.22 13.08
CA ILE A 344 -9.92 17.97 12.31
C ILE A 344 -10.39 19.42 12.18
N ASN A 345 -9.52 20.40 12.49
CA ASN A 345 -9.86 21.83 12.39
C ASN A 345 -11.26 22.13 12.97
N SER A 346 -11.44 21.78 14.24
CA SER A 346 -12.71 21.75 14.95
C SER A 346 -12.49 22.23 16.38
N ASP A 347 -13.48 22.91 16.96
CA ASP A 347 -13.48 23.28 18.39
C ASP A 347 -13.85 22.08 19.29
N THR A 348 -14.23 20.94 18.70
CA THR A 348 -14.54 19.72 19.45
C THR A 348 -13.24 19.03 19.86
N PRO A 349 -12.94 18.92 21.18
CA PRO A 349 -11.74 18.24 21.63
C PRO A 349 -11.84 16.73 21.38
N TRP A 350 -10.68 16.11 21.13
CA TRP A 350 -10.58 14.65 21.08
C TRP A 350 -10.88 14.06 22.47
N PRO A 351 -11.93 13.23 22.63
CA PRO A 351 -12.41 12.83 23.96
C PRO A 351 -11.64 11.64 24.55
N TRP A 352 -10.72 11.03 23.80
CA TRP A 352 -9.99 9.84 24.23
C TRP A 352 -8.60 10.18 24.72
N LYS A 353 -8.18 9.51 25.80
CA LYS A 353 -6.82 9.65 26.32
C LYS A 353 -5.82 9.09 25.29
N ASP A 354 -4.92 9.94 24.82
CA ASP A 354 -3.86 9.59 23.87
C ASP A 354 -2.50 9.96 24.45
N ILE A 355 -1.51 9.07 24.34
CA ILE A 355 -0.15 9.32 24.83
C ILE A 355 0.69 10.19 23.87
N ASP A 356 0.30 10.29 22.60
CA ASP A 356 1.07 10.99 21.54
C ASP A 356 0.47 12.35 21.14
N ASN A 357 -0.63 12.78 21.77
CA ASN A 357 -1.50 13.86 21.30
C ASN A 357 -2.04 13.62 19.86
N MET A 358 -2.99 14.48 19.45
CA MET A 358 -3.58 14.41 18.12
C MET A 358 -2.63 15.01 17.06
N ASP A 359 -2.31 14.23 16.03
CA ASP A 359 -1.52 14.63 14.85
C ASP A 359 -2.41 14.54 13.61
N ASP A 360 -2.91 15.67 13.13
CA ASP A 360 -3.86 15.76 12.03
C ASP A 360 -3.27 15.35 10.67
N GLN A 361 -1.94 15.34 10.51
CA GLN A 361 -1.30 14.81 9.30
C GLN A 361 -1.66 13.34 9.07
N LYS A 362 -1.88 12.55 10.14
CA LYS A 362 -2.29 11.14 10.03
C LYS A 362 -3.63 10.93 9.35
N ALA A 363 -4.48 11.96 9.34
CA ALA A 363 -5.79 11.91 8.71
C ALA A 363 -5.79 12.46 7.28
N LEU A 364 -4.70 13.09 6.82
CA LEU A 364 -4.61 13.75 5.51
C LEU A 364 -5.04 12.83 4.37
N ARG A 365 -4.40 11.65 4.23
CA ARG A 365 -4.73 10.71 3.15
C ARG A 365 -6.14 10.13 3.30
N ASN A 366 -6.57 9.85 4.53
CA ASN A 366 -7.90 9.31 4.82
C ASN A 366 -8.99 10.29 4.35
N ILE A 367 -8.87 11.55 4.71
CA ILE A 367 -9.87 12.57 4.41
C ILE A 367 -9.82 13.01 2.94
N ALA A 368 -8.63 13.05 2.33
CA ALA A 368 -8.51 13.22 0.89
C ALA A 368 -9.24 12.09 0.14
N THR A 369 -9.00 10.83 0.53
CA THR A 369 -9.66 9.66 -0.07
C THR A 369 -11.18 9.69 0.14
N ALA A 370 -11.65 10.04 1.34
CA ALA A 370 -13.08 10.20 1.62
C ALA A 370 -13.73 11.28 0.74
N ALA A 371 -13.03 12.38 0.45
CA ALA A 371 -13.53 13.41 -0.45
C ALA A 371 -13.61 12.96 -1.92
N HIS A 372 -12.86 11.93 -2.32
CA HIS A 372 -13.04 11.26 -3.62
C HIS A 372 -14.21 10.29 -3.60
N ALA A 373 -14.35 9.49 -2.55
CA ALA A 373 -15.41 8.48 -2.42
C ALA A 373 -16.81 9.12 -2.29
N TRP A 374 -16.91 10.26 -1.58
CA TRP A 374 -18.15 11.01 -1.35
C TRP A 374 -17.97 12.49 -1.69
N PRO A 375 -17.82 12.83 -2.98
CA PRO A 375 -17.48 14.18 -3.41
C PRO A 375 -18.64 15.18 -3.19
N GLU A 376 -19.85 14.69 -2.98
CA GLU A 376 -21.01 15.49 -2.58
C GLU A 376 -21.01 15.89 -1.10
N ASP A 377 -20.18 15.26 -0.26
CA ASP A 377 -20.11 15.56 1.18
C ASP A 377 -19.19 16.77 1.45
N PRO A 378 -19.75 17.94 1.82
CA PRO A 378 -18.94 19.13 2.04
C PRO A 378 -18.01 18.98 3.25
N LEU A 379 -18.31 18.08 4.21
CA LEU A 379 -17.43 17.86 5.36
C LEU A 379 -16.07 17.36 4.89
N PHE A 380 -16.04 16.28 4.10
CA PHE A 380 -14.77 15.71 3.63
C PHE A 380 -14.01 16.66 2.74
N ARG A 381 -14.68 17.32 1.79
CA ARG A 381 -14.03 18.26 0.89
C ARG A 381 -13.39 19.42 1.64
N ASN A 382 -14.09 20.03 2.60
CA ASN A 382 -13.58 21.16 3.37
C ASN A 382 -12.40 20.74 4.27
N LYS A 383 -12.50 19.60 4.96
CA LYS A 383 -11.42 19.10 5.82
C LYS A 383 -10.20 18.68 5.00
N ALA A 384 -10.38 18.06 3.84
CA ALA A 384 -9.29 17.71 2.94
C ALA A 384 -8.58 18.95 2.39
N GLN A 385 -9.32 19.99 2.01
CA GLN A 385 -8.73 21.26 1.55
C GLN A 385 -7.88 21.90 2.64
N TRP A 386 -8.38 21.96 3.87
CA TRP A 386 -7.64 22.50 5.00
C TRP A 386 -6.36 21.70 5.30
N LEU A 387 -6.45 20.36 5.35
CA LEU A 387 -5.29 19.50 5.59
C LEU A 387 -4.23 19.66 4.48
N ARG A 388 -4.64 19.69 3.21
CA ARG A 388 -3.71 19.88 2.08
C ARG A 388 -3.02 21.24 2.10
N ALA A 389 -3.74 22.30 2.50
CA ALA A 389 -3.14 23.62 2.65
C ALA A 389 -2.11 23.64 3.80
N LYS A 390 -2.36 22.90 4.88
CA LYS A 390 -1.46 22.76 6.03
C LYS A 390 -0.22 21.90 5.72
N TYR A 391 -0.35 20.89 4.87
CA TYR A 391 0.71 19.94 4.49
C TYR A 391 0.96 19.94 2.97
N PRO A 392 1.45 21.07 2.41
CA PRO A 392 1.45 21.27 0.96
C PRO A 392 2.52 20.47 0.22
N ASP A 393 3.52 19.93 0.92
CA ASP A 393 4.60 19.11 0.39
C ASP A 393 4.33 17.58 0.50
N ASP A 394 3.18 17.20 1.06
CA ASP A 394 2.82 15.80 1.25
C ASP A 394 2.47 15.11 -0.08
N ILE A 395 2.87 13.83 -0.19
CA ILE A 395 2.65 13.03 -1.40
C ILE A 395 1.16 12.86 -1.73
N THR A 396 0.27 12.98 -0.73
CA THR A 396 -1.19 12.91 -0.91
C THR A 396 -1.67 13.90 -1.97
N THR A 397 -1.06 15.07 -2.10
CA THR A 397 -1.39 16.03 -3.17
C THR A 397 -1.21 15.44 -4.57
N LEU A 398 -0.25 14.52 -4.76
CA LEU A 398 0.00 13.90 -6.06
C LEU A 398 -0.80 12.61 -6.28
N ILE A 399 -1.03 11.82 -5.22
CA ILE A 399 -1.61 10.47 -5.33
C ILE A 399 -3.10 10.38 -4.97
N ALA A 400 -3.65 11.41 -4.34
CA ALA A 400 -5.08 11.57 -4.02
C ALA A 400 -5.46 13.07 -4.09
N PRO A 401 -5.35 13.69 -5.28
CA PRO A 401 -5.60 15.11 -5.48
C PRO A 401 -7.09 15.44 -5.42
N LEU A 402 -7.49 16.50 -4.72
CA LEU A 402 -8.89 16.95 -4.76
C LEU A 402 -9.26 17.47 -6.16
N LEU A 403 -10.13 16.73 -6.83
CA LEU A 403 -10.61 17.08 -8.17
C LEU A 403 -11.57 18.29 -8.13
N PRO A 404 -11.59 19.12 -9.19
CA PRO A 404 -12.58 20.18 -9.35
C PRO A 404 -14.02 19.62 -9.33
N SER A 405 -14.97 20.38 -8.79
CA SER A 405 -16.37 19.93 -8.64
C SER A 405 -17.07 19.61 -9.98
N SER A 406 -16.54 20.08 -11.12
CA SER A 406 -17.06 19.81 -12.46
C SER A 406 -16.68 18.43 -13.00
N GLU A 407 -15.49 17.92 -12.68
CA GLU A 407 -14.99 16.61 -13.18
C GLU A 407 -15.61 15.42 -12.44
N VAL A 408 -16.15 15.65 -11.24
CA VAL A 408 -16.86 14.64 -10.45
C VAL A 408 -18.11 14.11 -11.16
N ARG A 409 -18.72 14.90 -12.06
CA ARG A 409 -19.96 14.50 -12.75
C ARG A 409 -19.73 13.54 -13.93
N GLU A 410 -18.53 13.52 -14.50
CA GLU A 410 -18.20 12.66 -15.66
C GLU A 410 -17.72 11.25 -15.25
N ASN A 411 -17.42 11.05 -13.95
CA ASN A 411 -16.98 9.77 -13.39
C ASN A 411 -18.10 8.95 -12.72
N ARG A 412 -19.38 9.33 -12.91
CA ARG A 412 -20.55 8.57 -12.43
C ARG A 412 -21.14 7.65 -13.47
#